data_AF-A0A0L8HJH9-F1
#
_entry.id   AF-A0A0L8HJH9-F1
#
_cell.length_a   1.000
_cell.length_b   1.000
_cell.length_c   1.000
_cell.angle_alpha   90.00
_cell.angle_beta   90.00
_cell.angle_gamma   90.00
#
_symmetry.space_group_name_H-M   'P 1'
#
loop_
_entity.id
_entity.type
_entity.pdbx_description
1 polymer ?
#
loop_
_entity_poly.entity_id
_entity_poly.type
_entity_poly.pdbx_seq_one_letter_code
_entity_poly.pdbx_strand_id
1 'polypeptide(L)'
;MVNAYNMGMCNGEFIFIALYNFPEAFFEEDDASSIPLWYGGDKYDVITKKAYKYLLRVNLASANVDYFTQFRMNVMNTFLDFNNQSALENLTGSHYSSYLYDAVFIYALLVKKCLTSQLDFRNGSLMLEIARNITFISMFF
;
A
#
# COMPACT_ATOMS: atom_id res chain seq x y z
N MET A 1 -22.47 6.08 -1.11
CA MET A 1 -22.99 5.81 0.25
C MET A 1 -24.11 6.74 0.67
N VAL A 2 -23.98 8.07 0.56
CA VAL A 2 -25.06 9.02 0.93
C VAL A 2 -26.41 8.68 0.27
N ASN A 3 -26.42 8.43 -1.05
CA ASN A 3 -27.66 8.05 -1.75
C ASN A 3 -28.27 6.74 -1.22
N ALA A 4 -27.44 5.73 -0.96
CA ALA A 4 -27.89 4.46 -0.40
C ALA A 4 -28.51 4.63 1.00
N TYR A 5 -27.96 5.52 1.81
CA TYR A 5 -28.55 5.88 3.11
C TYR A 5 -29.92 6.56 2.95
N ASN A 6 -30.03 7.52 2.02
CA ASN A 6 -31.29 8.21 1.74
C ASN A 6 -32.37 7.28 1.16
N MET A 7 -31.95 6.20 0.50
CA MET A 7 -32.84 5.15 -0.01
C MET A 7 -33.20 4.08 1.04
N GLY A 8 -32.75 4.23 2.29
CA GLY A 8 -33.05 3.27 3.36
C GLY A 8 -32.25 1.97 3.28
N MET A 9 -31.25 1.87 2.40
CA MET A 9 -30.46 0.64 2.19
C MET A 9 -29.37 0.44 3.26
N CYS A 10 -29.17 1.40 4.17
CA CYS A 10 -28.21 1.35 5.26
C CYS A 10 -28.91 0.94 6.59
N ASN A 11 -29.65 -0.16 6.55
CA ASN A 11 -30.47 -0.70 7.65
C ASN A 11 -30.06 -2.13 8.07
N GLY A 12 -29.03 -2.70 7.45
CA GLY A 12 -28.55 -4.06 7.70
C GLY A 12 -29.02 -5.11 6.70
N GLU A 13 -29.95 -4.78 5.79
CA GLU A 13 -30.40 -5.69 4.73
C GLU A 13 -29.41 -5.75 3.55
N PHE A 14 -28.59 -4.71 3.40
CA PHE A 14 -27.54 -4.63 2.40
C PHE A 14 -26.18 -4.43 3.06
N ILE A 15 -25.18 -5.10 2.49
CA ILE A 15 -23.77 -4.82 2.73
C ILE A 15 -23.18 -4.28 1.43
N PHE A 16 -22.45 -3.18 1.55
CA PHE A 16 -21.72 -2.59 0.44
C PHE A 16 -20.28 -3.11 0.49
N ILE A 17 -19.72 -3.48 -0.66
CA ILE A 17 -18.33 -3.90 -0.76
C ILE A 17 -17.62 -2.92 -1.67
N ALA A 18 -16.59 -2.25 -1.14
CA ALA A 18 -15.69 -1.42 -1.93
C ALA A 18 -14.33 -2.12 -2.04
N LEU A 19 -13.93 -2.39 -3.28
CA LEU A 19 -12.61 -2.90 -3.62
C LEU A 19 -11.68 -1.70 -3.78
N TYR A 20 -10.67 -1.61 -2.91
CA TYR A 20 -9.58 -0.65 -3.07
C TYR A 20 -8.33 -1.42 -3.46
N ASN A 21 -7.71 -1.03 -4.57
CA ASN A 21 -6.60 -1.78 -5.16
C ASN A 21 -5.27 -1.63 -4.40
N PHE A 22 -5.19 -0.79 -3.37
CA PHE A 22 -3.95 -0.56 -2.64
C PHE A 22 -4.18 -0.44 -1.13
N PRO A 23 -3.28 -1.00 -0.30
CA PRO A 23 -3.35 -0.79 1.13
C PRO A 23 -3.09 0.69 1.38
N GLU A 24 -4.06 1.31 1.99
CA GLU A 24 -4.04 2.72 2.31
C GLU A 24 -3.17 2.88 3.55
N ALA A 25 -1.86 3.07 3.39
CA ALA A 25 -0.98 3.33 4.54
C ALA A 25 -1.11 4.79 5.04
N PHE A 26 -2.35 5.21 5.20
CA PHE A 26 -2.82 6.48 5.76
C PHE A 26 -4.03 6.31 6.69
N PHE A 27 -4.50 5.08 6.93
CA PHE A 27 -5.65 4.84 7.80
C PHE A 27 -5.30 3.73 8.77
N GLU A 28 -4.39 4.04 9.68
CA GLU A 28 -4.46 3.42 10.99
C GLU A 28 -5.75 3.97 11.63
N GLU A 29 -6.72 3.10 11.94
CA GLU A 29 -7.93 3.52 12.65
C GLU A 29 -7.61 4.22 13.99
N ASP A 30 -6.38 4.07 14.48
CA ASP A 30 -5.86 4.61 15.75
C ASP A 30 -4.87 5.78 15.62
N ASP A 31 -4.48 6.20 14.41
CA ASP A 31 -3.68 7.43 14.26
C ASP A 31 -4.62 8.64 14.24
N ALA A 32 -4.62 9.39 15.35
CA ALA A 32 -5.43 10.58 15.58
C ALA A 32 -5.22 11.71 14.54
N SER A 33 -4.23 11.56 13.65
CA SER A 33 -3.94 12.49 12.55
C SER A 33 -4.58 12.10 11.20
N SER A 34 -5.19 10.92 11.08
CA SER A 34 -5.82 10.47 9.84
C SER A 34 -7.24 11.05 9.66
N ILE A 35 -7.50 11.64 8.49
CA ILE A 35 -8.83 12.13 8.13
C ILE A 35 -9.68 10.92 7.74
N PRO A 36 -10.81 10.61 8.41
CA PRO A 36 -11.59 9.41 8.10
C PRO A 36 -12.14 9.42 6.67
N LEU A 37 -12.23 8.27 6.00
CA LEU A 37 -12.74 8.19 4.62
C LEU A 37 -14.17 8.67 4.40
N TRP A 38 -14.98 8.68 5.46
CA TRP A 38 -16.34 9.20 5.41
C TRP A 38 -16.40 10.72 5.55
N TYR A 39 -15.29 11.36 5.92
CA TYR A 39 -15.20 12.79 6.20
C TYR A 39 -14.86 13.56 4.92
N GLY A 40 -15.81 14.36 4.46
CA GLY A 40 -15.63 15.35 3.40
C GLY A 40 -15.48 16.77 3.93
N GLY A 41 -15.70 17.00 5.23
CA GLY A 41 -15.78 18.34 5.80
C GLY A 41 -17.05 19.08 5.35
N ASP A 42 -18.13 18.34 5.10
CA ASP A 42 -19.37 18.84 4.53
C ASP A 42 -20.60 18.49 5.37
N LYS A 43 -21.76 18.99 4.95
CA LYS A 43 -23.04 18.74 5.66
C LYS A 43 -23.47 17.27 5.67
N TYR A 44 -22.86 16.42 4.84
CA TYR A 44 -23.19 15.01 4.72
C TYR A 44 -22.36 14.13 5.65
N ASP A 45 -21.31 14.64 6.30
CA ASP A 45 -20.43 13.85 7.18
C ASP A 45 -21.19 13.01 8.22
N VAL A 46 -22.25 13.56 8.83
CA VAL A 46 -23.09 12.84 9.80
C VAL A 46 -23.79 11.64 9.17
N ILE A 47 -24.26 11.79 7.93
CA ILE A 47 -24.96 10.75 7.16
C ILE A 47 -23.94 9.73 6.67
N THR A 48 -22.83 10.20 6.09
CA THR A 48 -21.77 9.37 5.53
C THR A 48 -21.15 8.48 6.61
N LYS A 49 -20.89 9.02 7.81
CA LYS A 49 -20.41 8.25 8.97
C LYS A 49 -21.33 7.09 9.35
N LYS A 50 -22.65 7.29 9.30
CA LYS A 50 -23.63 6.23 9.58
C LYS A 50 -23.69 5.21 8.45
N ALA A 51 -23.67 5.68 7.20
CA ALA A 51 -23.72 4.81 6.02
C ALA A 51 -22.48 3.91 5.91
N TYR A 52 -21.30 4.42 6.27
CA TYR A 52 -20.03 3.67 6.20
C TYR A 52 -19.97 2.47 7.16
N LYS A 53 -20.83 2.39 8.18
CA LYS A 53 -20.95 1.19 9.03
C LYS A 53 -21.39 -0.06 8.25
N TYR A 54 -22.02 0.12 7.10
CA TYR A 54 -22.51 -0.96 6.23
C TYR A 54 -21.57 -1.21 5.04
N LEU A 55 -20.41 -0.55 5.01
CA LEU A 55 -19.41 -0.69 3.96
C LEU A 55 -18.28 -1.59 4.45
N LEU A 56 -18.14 -2.75 3.81
CA LEU A 56 -16.94 -3.57 3.90
C LEU A 56 -15.92 -3.08 2.90
N ARG A 57 -14.68 -2.97 3.38
CA ARG A 57 -13.53 -2.59 2.57
C ARG A 57 -12.68 -3.83 2.33
N VAL A 58 -12.31 -4.02 1.07
CA VAL A 58 -11.35 -5.05 0.68
C VAL A 58 -10.13 -4.34 0.14
N ASN A 59 -9.03 -4.48 0.86
CA ASN A 59 -7.72 -3.94 0.51
C ASN A 59 -6.74 -5.10 0.33
N LEU A 60 -5.61 -4.83 -0.34
CA LEU A 60 -4.48 -5.75 -0.26
C LEU A 60 -4.07 -5.90 1.20
N ALA A 61 -3.73 -7.13 1.60
CA ALA A 61 -3.23 -7.41 2.93
C ALA A 61 -2.02 -6.52 3.20
N SER A 62 -2.08 -5.75 4.29
CA SER A 62 -0.94 -4.93 4.68
C SER A 62 0.19 -5.85 5.09
N ALA A 63 1.39 -5.47 4.66
CA ALA A 63 2.64 -5.84 5.30
C ALA A 63 2.59 -5.62 6.82
N ASN A 64 3.54 -6.18 7.56
CA ASN A 64 3.81 -5.80 8.93
C ASN A 64 3.94 -4.26 9.00
N VAL A 65 2.92 -3.62 9.59
CA VAL A 65 2.70 -2.17 9.52
C VAL A 65 3.88 -1.42 10.10
N ASP A 66 4.45 -1.92 11.19
CA ASP A 66 5.60 -1.29 11.85
C ASP A 66 6.82 -1.26 10.95
N TYR A 67 7.18 -2.39 10.33
CA TYR A 67 8.32 -2.45 9.40
C TYR A 67 8.09 -1.63 8.14
N PHE A 68 6.88 -1.65 7.60
CA PHE A 68 6.52 -0.87 6.42
C PHE A 68 6.64 0.64 6.70
N THR A 69 6.13 1.11 7.83
CA THR A 69 6.21 2.51 8.26
C THR A 69 7.66 2.92 8.53
N GLN A 70 8.44 2.09 9.24
CA GLN A 70 9.87 2.33 9.47
C GLN A 70 10.66 2.43 8.17
N PHE A 71 10.41 1.54 7.21
CA PHE A 71 11.06 1.60 5.91
C PHE A 71 10.77 2.91 5.17
N ARG A 72 9.51 3.37 5.17
CA ARG A 72 9.13 4.63 4.52
C ARG A 72 9.78 5.85 5.18
N MET A 73 9.96 5.83 6.50
CA MET A 73 10.73 6.84 7.22
C MET A 73 12.23 6.78 6.85
N ASN A 74 12.80 5.58 6.71
CA ASN A 74 14.21 5.42 6.36
C ASN A 74 14.54 5.84 4.92
N VAL A 75 13.64 5.57 3.98
CA VAL A 75 13.76 6.08 2.59
C VAL A 75 13.90 7.60 2.61
N MET A 76 13.08 8.26 3.44
CA MET A 76 13.12 9.70 3.59
C MET A 76 14.43 10.20 4.20
N ASN A 77 14.88 9.57 5.29
CA ASN A 77 16.14 9.92 5.96
C ASN A 77 17.35 9.81 5.04
N THR A 78 17.32 8.87 4.08
CA THR A 78 18.39 8.69 3.08
C THR A 78 18.33 9.75 1.98
N PHE A 79 17.15 10.30 1.69
CA PHE A 79 16.95 11.35 0.67
C PHE A 79 17.28 12.76 1.18
N LEU A 80 17.28 13.00 2.50
CA LEU A 80 17.61 14.29 3.10
C LEU A 80 19.01 14.80 2.71
N ASP A 81 19.90 13.90 2.32
CA ASP A 81 21.26 14.22 1.86
C ASP A 81 21.31 14.76 0.42
N PHE A 82 20.21 14.69 -0.38
CA PHE A 82 20.30 14.84 -1.84
C PHE A 82 19.78 16.16 -2.46
N ASN A 83 19.02 16.99 -1.74
CA ASN A 83 18.76 18.42 -2.02
C ASN A 83 17.44 18.87 -1.37
N ASN A 84 17.48 20.05 -0.74
CA ASN A 84 16.33 20.84 -0.29
C ASN A 84 15.50 20.25 0.88
N GLN A 85 16.08 20.33 2.08
CA GLN A 85 15.45 19.91 3.35
C GLN A 85 14.06 20.52 3.59
N SER A 86 13.78 21.73 3.08
CA SER A 86 12.47 22.39 3.22
C SER A 86 11.36 21.74 2.39
N ALA A 87 11.70 21.13 1.24
CA ALA A 87 10.74 20.40 0.41
C ALA A 87 10.42 19.01 0.99
N LEU A 88 11.15 18.62 2.02
CA LEU A 88 11.17 17.29 2.62
C LEU A 88 10.48 17.28 4.01
N GLU A 89 10.11 18.45 4.53
CA GLU A 89 9.38 18.55 5.80
C GLU A 89 8.01 17.82 5.70
N ASN A 90 7.75 16.89 6.63
CA ASN A 90 6.53 16.07 6.72
C ASN A 90 6.27 15.11 5.54
N LEU A 91 7.26 14.86 4.67
CA LEU A 91 7.14 13.81 3.66
C LEU A 91 7.57 12.46 4.22
N THR A 92 6.84 11.42 3.84
CA THR A 92 7.23 10.02 4.04
C THR A 92 7.43 9.38 2.68
N GLY A 93 8.28 8.34 2.61
CA GLY A 93 8.48 7.59 1.38
C GLY A 93 7.14 7.13 0.77
N SER A 94 7.06 7.04 -0.55
CA SER A 94 5.85 6.54 -1.22
C SER A 94 5.56 5.09 -0.84
N HIS A 95 4.29 4.65 -0.80
CA HIS A 95 3.96 3.23 -0.63
C HIS A 95 4.61 2.34 -1.70
N TYR A 96 4.79 2.88 -2.90
CA TYR A 96 5.45 2.20 -4.01
C TYR A 96 6.93 1.89 -3.75
N SER A 97 7.56 2.56 -2.77
CA SER A 97 8.97 2.33 -2.45
C SER A 97 9.23 0.92 -1.91
N SER A 98 8.30 0.35 -1.13
CA SER A 98 8.41 -1.02 -0.61
C SER A 98 8.34 -2.07 -1.72
N TYR A 99 7.39 -1.94 -2.64
CA TYR A 99 7.27 -2.82 -3.80
C TYR A 99 8.48 -2.70 -4.74
N LEU A 100 9.04 -1.49 -4.89
CA LEU A 100 10.26 -1.30 -5.67
C LEU A 100 11.47 -1.94 -4.99
N TYR A 101 11.58 -1.84 -3.65
CA TYR A 101 12.60 -2.53 -2.87
C TYR A 101 12.54 -4.05 -3.10
N ASP A 102 11.34 -4.63 -2.99
CA ASP A 102 11.10 -6.05 -3.26
C ASP A 102 11.45 -6.42 -4.71
N ALA A 103 11.11 -5.59 -5.69
CA ALA A 103 11.46 -5.84 -7.09
C ALA A 103 12.98 -5.90 -7.31
N VAL A 104 13.74 -5.00 -6.66
CA VAL A 104 15.21 -5.03 -6.71
C VAL A 104 15.76 -6.29 -6.04
N PHE A 105 15.17 -6.72 -4.93
CA PHE A 105 15.56 -7.94 -4.24
C PHE A 105 15.30 -9.20 -5.10
N ILE A 106 14.12 -9.30 -5.71
CA ILE A 106 13.77 -10.37 -6.65
C ILE A 106 14.76 -10.38 -7.83
N TYR A 107 15.10 -9.22 -8.37
CA TYR A 107 16.09 -9.12 -9.43
C TYR A 107 17.45 -9.67 -9.01
N ALA A 108 17.93 -9.35 -7.81
CA ALA A 108 19.18 -9.90 -7.28
C ALA A 108 19.12 -11.44 -7.13
N LEU A 109 17.99 -11.98 -6.66
CA LEU A 109 17.76 -13.43 -6.59
C LEU A 109 17.77 -14.09 -7.98
N LEU A 110 17.17 -13.45 -8.98
CA LEU A 110 17.17 -13.91 -10.36
C LEU A 110 18.57 -13.93 -10.96
N VAL A 111 19.33 -12.85 -10.79
CA VAL A 111 20.72 -12.78 -11.25
C VAL A 111 21.55 -13.90 -10.61
N LYS A 112 21.43 -14.09 -9.29
CA LYS A 112 22.10 -15.19 -8.58
C LYS A 112 21.73 -16.54 -9.17
N LYS A 113 20.44 -16.80 -9.40
CA LYS A 113 19.95 -18.07 -9.98
C LYS A 113 20.48 -18.30 -11.39
N CYS A 114 20.54 -17.26 -12.23
CA CYS A 114 21.13 -17.35 -13.56
C CYS A 114 22.63 -17.70 -13.47
N LEU A 115 23.39 -17.00 -12.62
CA LEU A 115 24.81 -17.26 -12.43
C LEU A 115 25.09 -18.69 -11.93
N THR A 116 24.34 -19.18 -10.95
CA THR A 116 24.51 -20.54 -10.41
C THR A 116 24.15 -21.63 -11.42
N SER A 117 23.21 -21.34 -12.33
CA SER A 117 22.77 -22.27 -13.38
C SER A 117 23.53 -22.09 -14.70
N GLN A 118 24.58 -21.26 -14.73
CA GLN A 118 25.35 -20.92 -15.94
C GLN A 118 24.49 -20.37 -17.10
N LEU A 119 23.44 -19.62 -16.75
CA LEU A 119 22.54 -18.95 -17.69
C LEU A 119 22.92 -17.47 -17.86
N ASP A 120 22.64 -16.89 -19.03
CA ASP A 120 22.90 -15.47 -19.28
C ASP A 120 21.84 -14.60 -18.59
N PHE A 121 22.23 -13.93 -17.50
CA PHE A 121 21.38 -12.98 -16.77
C PHE A 121 21.08 -11.70 -17.57
N ARG A 122 21.71 -11.47 -18.72
CA ARG A 122 21.37 -10.34 -19.61
C ARG A 122 20.22 -10.69 -20.55
N ASN A 123 19.83 -11.96 -20.63
CA ASN A 123 18.65 -12.38 -21.39
C ASN A 123 17.39 -12.10 -20.55
N GLY A 124 16.78 -10.94 -20.77
CA GLY A 124 15.58 -10.51 -20.04
C GLY A 124 14.38 -11.45 -20.19
N SER A 125 14.19 -12.08 -21.35
CA SER A 125 13.11 -13.05 -21.57
C SER A 125 13.31 -14.29 -20.69
N LEU A 126 14.54 -14.80 -20.61
CA LEU A 126 14.89 -15.90 -19.73
C LEU A 126 14.72 -15.53 -18.26
N MET A 127 15.15 -14.33 -17.85
CA MET A 127 14.92 -13.85 -16.48
C MET A 127 13.44 -13.82 -16.12
N LEU A 128 12.60 -13.35 -17.04
CA LEU A 128 11.15 -13.29 -16.84
C LEU A 128 10.53 -14.69 -16.73
N GLU A 129 10.99 -15.65 -17.52
CA GLU A 129 10.54 -17.04 -17.41
C GLU A 129 10.90 -17.65 -16.05
N ILE A 130 12.11 -17.41 -15.57
CA ILE A 130 12.58 -17.90 -14.27
C ILE A 130 11.79 -17.24 -13.13
N ALA A 131 11.42 -15.97 -13.27
CA ALA A 131 10.70 -15.21 -12.24
C ALA A 131 9.30 -15.73 -11.93
N ARG A 132 8.64 -16.40 -12.90
CA ARG A 132 7.27 -16.90 -12.76
C ARG A 132 7.07 -17.86 -11.59
N ASN A 133 8.13 -18.56 -11.17
CA ASN A 133 8.10 -19.57 -10.12
C ASN A 133 9.04 -19.20 -8.95
N ILE A 134 9.15 -17.91 -8.63
CA ILE A 134 9.88 -17.44 -7.45
C ILE A 134 8.89 -17.09 -6.35
N THR A 135 9.19 -17.60 -5.17
CA THR A 135 8.62 -17.14 -3.91
C THR A 135 9.79 -16.72 -3.03
N PHE A 136 9.62 -15.59 -2.34
CA PHE A 136 10.58 -15.11 -1.36
C PHE A 136 9.80 -14.49 -0.20
N ILE A 137 10.46 -14.42 0.95
CA ILE A 137 9.93 -13.72 2.12
C ILE A 137 10.47 -12.30 2.01
N SER A 138 9.56 -11.35 1.86
CA SER A 138 9.90 -9.93 1.91
C SER A 138 10.12 -9.53 3.38
N MET A 139 10.92 -8.49 3.61
CA MET A 139 11.02 -7.88 4.94
C MET A 139 9.67 -7.36 5.46
N PHE A 140 8.71 -7.18 4.55
CA PHE A 140 7.39 -6.63 4.83
C PHE A 140 6.33 -7.70 5.12
N PHE A 141 6.56 -8.98 4.82
CA PHE A 141 5.54 -10.04 4.90
C PHE A 141 6.03 -11.31 5.60
#